data_AF-A0A7V3MJE9-F1
#
_entry.id   AF-A0A7V3MJE9-F1
#
_cell.length_a   1.000
_cell.length_b   1.000
_cell.length_c   1.000
_cell.angle_alpha   90.00
_cell.angle_beta   90.00
_cell.angle_gamma   90.00
#
_symmetry.space_group_name_H-M   'P 1'
#
loop_
_entity.id
_entity.type
_entity.pdbx_description
1 polymer ?
#
loop_
_entity_poly.entity_id
_entity_poly.type
_entity_poly.pdbx_seq_one_letter_code
_entity_poly.pdbx_strand_id
1 'polypeptide(L)'
;MVDMRALTVALILTAAARCGGAELMGIPSDFPSFRVPGHEAEMQSMRQLFWLHNERNGPAATLWDQWMPAPSLWPALESTGFAANRRQAWYNTLSNRVIDKDGYVSTHQHASIAHPLGWPFPFWQQGRGGIGWHFSFKDTVGPGWRPNDLSKQDGWQLVGAKDEGIDDYGWNITLTEPNASVTPPPHPIDAPLNAPFLQLRWKATGLGNAQPYIEWRTKDTNGVSGFPLRSNPETRGAKTG
;
A
#
# COMPACT_ATOMS: atom_id res chain seq x y z
N MET A 1 -9.44 -79.68 -28.62
CA MET A 1 -10.30 -79.90 -27.42
C MET A 1 -9.72 -78.99 -26.35
N VAL A 2 -10.32 -77.86 -25.99
CA VAL A 2 -11.73 -77.61 -25.64
C VAL A 2 -12.18 -76.23 -26.17
N ASP A 3 -13.46 -76.20 -26.58
CA ASP A 3 -14.27 -75.02 -26.91
C ASP A 3 -14.91 -74.47 -25.62
N MET A 4 -14.87 -73.16 -25.42
CA MET A 4 -15.68 -72.49 -24.40
C MET A 4 -15.94 -71.04 -24.81
N ARG A 5 -16.65 -70.86 -25.93
CA ARG A 5 -17.37 -69.61 -26.20
C ARG A 5 -18.63 -69.52 -25.32
N ALA A 6 -18.88 -68.29 -24.88
CA ALA A 6 -20.15 -67.74 -24.43
C ALA A 6 -20.52 -67.93 -22.94
N LEU A 7 -20.22 -66.91 -22.13
CA LEU A 7 -21.22 -65.98 -21.58
C LEU A 7 -20.54 -65.06 -20.56
N THR A 8 -20.53 -63.75 -20.80
CA THR A 8 -20.66 -62.60 -19.87
C THR A 8 -20.34 -61.36 -20.72
N VAL A 9 -21.21 -61.00 -21.66
CA VAL A 9 -22.19 -59.90 -21.51
C VAL A 9 -21.50 -58.58 -21.19
N ALA A 10 -21.42 -57.75 -22.24
CA ALA A 10 -21.07 -56.34 -22.22
C ALA A 10 -22.10 -55.48 -21.47
N LEU A 11 -21.68 -54.23 -21.20
CA LEU A 11 -22.37 -53.12 -20.52
C LEU A 11 -22.41 -53.32 -18.99
N ILE A 12 -21.92 -52.38 -18.18
CA ILE A 12 -22.56 -51.08 -18.02
C ILE A 12 -21.55 -50.05 -17.45
N LEU A 13 -21.55 -48.89 -18.11
CA LEU A 13 -21.21 -47.54 -17.65
C LEU A 13 -19.74 -47.16 -17.38
N THR A 14 -19.18 -46.54 -18.42
CA THR A 14 -18.57 -45.20 -18.35
C THR A 14 -17.76 -44.93 -17.09
N ALA A 15 -16.44 -45.06 -17.22
CA ALA A 15 -15.52 -44.24 -16.46
C ALA A 15 -15.93 -42.77 -16.69
N ALA A 16 -16.65 -42.20 -15.72
CA ALA A 16 -16.93 -40.78 -15.67
C ALA A 16 -15.58 -40.08 -15.58
N ALA A 17 -15.10 -39.66 -16.75
CA ALA A 17 -13.97 -38.79 -16.89
C ALA A 17 -14.23 -37.52 -16.06
N ARG A 18 -13.52 -37.43 -14.92
CA ARG A 18 -12.99 -36.21 -14.29
C ARG A 18 -13.71 -34.90 -14.65
N CYS A 19 -14.99 -34.80 -14.35
CA CYS A 19 -15.66 -33.51 -14.17
C CYS A 19 -15.66 -33.17 -12.68
N GLY A 20 -14.48 -32.88 -12.13
CA GLY A 20 -14.32 -32.63 -10.69
C GLY A 20 -13.25 -31.59 -10.34
N GLY A 21 -12.68 -30.89 -11.33
CA GLY A 21 -11.62 -29.91 -11.09
C GLY A 21 -12.10 -28.56 -10.52
N ALA A 22 -13.38 -28.23 -10.65
CA ALA A 22 -13.93 -26.94 -10.22
C ALA A 22 -14.35 -26.92 -8.73
N GLU A 23 -14.83 -28.04 -8.18
CA GLU A 23 -15.21 -28.11 -6.76
C GLU A 23 -14.00 -28.04 -5.81
N LEU A 24 -12.82 -28.48 -6.27
CA LEU A 24 -11.61 -28.50 -5.43
C LEU A 24 -11.06 -27.11 -5.04
N MET A 25 -11.51 -26.03 -5.67
CA MET A 25 -11.10 -24.65 -5.34
C MET A 25 -12.26 -23.74 -4.91
N GLY A 26 -13.44 -24.28 -4.63
CA GLY A 26 -14.59 -23.47 -4.19
C GLY A 26 -15.04 -22.44 -5.23
N ILE A 27 -14.75 -22.67 -6.52
CA ILE A 27 -15.13 -21.75 -7.60
C ILE A 27 -16.66 -21.78 -7.74
N PRO A 28 -17.36 -20.63 -7.64
CA PRO A 28 -18.81 -20.61 -7.80
C PRO A 28 -19.28 -21.17 -9.15
N SER A 29 -20.44 -21.84 -9.15
CA SER A 29 -20.98 -22.47 -10.35
C SER A 29 -21.36 -21.45 -11.43
N ASP A 30 -21.75 -20.24 -11.04
CA ASP A 30 -22.05 -19.10 -11.92
C ASP A 30 -20.82 -18.28 -12.32
N PHE A 31 -19.62 -18.64 -11.85
CA PHE A 31 -18.37 -18.05 -12.34
C PHE A 31 -18.18 -18.36 -13.83
N PRO A 32 -17.70 -17.41 -14.67
CA PRO A 32 -17.47 -17.65 -16.09
C PRO A 32 -16.72 -18.95 -16.37
N SER A 33 -17.14 -19.62 -17.45
CA SER A 33 -16.50 -20.85 -17.94
C SER A 33 -16.06 -20.65 -19.37
N PHE A 34 -14.91 -21.23 -19.71
CA PHE A 34 -14.38 -21.23 -21.05
C PHE A 34 -14.72 -22.58 -21.71
N ARG A 35 -15.16 -22.58 -22.96
CA ARG A 35 -15.57 -23.80 -23.67
C ARG A 35 -14.95 -23.83 -25.05
N VAL A 36 -14.02 -24.75 -25.24
CA VAL A 36 -13.35 -25.02 -26.51
C VAL A 36 -13.37 -26.54 -26.70
N PRO A 37 -14.09 -27.07 -27.70
CA PRO A 37 -14.19 -28.52 -27.91
C PRO A 37 -12.82 -29.18 -28.08
N GLY A 38 -12.57 -30.25 -27.33
CA GLY A 38 -11.31 -30.99 -27.36
C GLY A 38 -10.19 -30.40 -26.49
N HIS A 39 -10.47 -29.30 -25.77
CA HIS A 39 -9.54 -28.61 -24.86
C HIS A 39 -10.16 -28.40 -23.47
N GLU A 40 -11.01 -29.32 -23.02
CA GLU A 40 -11.78 -29.17 -21.78
C GLU A 40 -10.88 -29.05 -20.55
N ALA A 41 -9.75 -29.76 -20.52
CA ALA A 41 -8.81 -29.72 -19.40
C ALA A 41 -8.12 -28.35 -19.29
N GLU A 42 -7.66 -27.81 -20.42
CA GLU A 42 -7.01 -26.49 -20.50
C GLU A 42 -7.98 -25.37 -20.12
N MET A 43 -9.25 -25.47 -20.57
CA MET A 43 -10.27 -24.50 -20.21
C MET A 43 -10.63 -24.53 -18.73
N GLN A 44 -10.54 -25.70 -18.07
CA GLN A 44 -10.65 -25.77 -16.61
C GLN A 44 -9.45 -25.10 -15.92
N SER A 45 -8.22 -25.33 -16.38
CA SER A 45 -7.04 -24.64 -15.84
C SER A 45 -7.11 -23.11 -16.02
N MET A 46 -7.62 -22.63 -17.17
CA MET A 46 -7.82 -21.21 -17.42
C MET A 46 -8.88 -20.62 -16.46
N ARG A 47 -9.99 -21.34 -16.23
CA ARG A 47 -11.02 -20.93 -15.26
C ARG A 47 -10.47 -20.85 -13.84
N GLN A 48 -9.65 -21.81 -13.45
CA GLN A 48 -8.97 -21.85 -12.17
C GLN A 48 -8.00 -20.67 -11.98
N LEU A 49 -7.16 -20.38 -12.99
CA LEU A 49 -6.28 -19.23 -12.98
C LEU A 49 -7.06 -17.93 -12.89
N PHE A 50 -8.17 -17.83 -13.64
CA PHE A 50 -9.00 -16.64 -13.61
C PHE A 50 -9.64 -16.42 -12.24
N TRP A 51 -10.15 -17.48 -11.60
CA TRP A 51 -10.67 -17.41 -10.25
C TRP A 51 -9.62 -16.95 -9.24
N LEU A 52 -8.42 -17.54 -9.29
CA LEU A 52 -7.31 -17.20 -8.39
C LEU A 52 -6.99 -15.70 -8.38
N HIS A 53 -6.96 -15.07 -9.56
CA HIS A 53 -6.74 -13.64 -9.66
C HIS A 53 -7.99 -12.84 -9.27
N ASN A 54 -9.16 -13.26 -9.73
CA ASN A 54 -10.38 -12.53 -9.49
C ASN A 54 -10.76 -12.44 -8.01
N GLU A 55 -10.71 -13.54 -7.27
CA GLU A 55 -11.15 -13.60 -5.87
C GLU A 55 -10.45 -12.53 -5.00
N ARG A 56 -9.17 -12.28 -5.27
CA ARG A 56 -8.32 -11.34 -4.52
C ARG A 56 -8.23 -9.94 -5.13
N ASN A 57 -8.76 -9.76 -6.34
CA ASN A 57 -8.68 -8.48 -7.03
C ASN A 57 -9.73 -7.49 -6.50
N GLY A 58 -9.37 -6.21 -6.48
CA GLY A 58 -10.24 -5.13 -6.03
C GLY A 58 -9.55 -3.78 -6.17
N PRO A 59 -10.12 -2.73 -5.57
CA PRO A 59 -9.48 -1.43 -5.52
C PRO A 59 -8.09 -1.50 -4.89
N ALA A 60 -7.12 -0.82 -5.50
CA ALA A 60 -5.72 -0.81 -5.06
C ALA A 60 -5.19 0.63 -5.02
N ALA A 61 -3.86 0.82 -5.15
CA ALA A 61 -3.28 2.14 -5.36
C ALA A 61 -3.84 2.79 -6.63
N THR A 62 -3.96 4.13 -6.64
CA THR A 62 -4.63 4.90 -7.69
C THR A 62 -4.05 4.68 -9.09
N LEU A 63 -2.77 4.31 -9.20
CA LEU A 63 -2.14 4.00 -10.49
C LEU A 63 -2.83 2.84 -11.24
N TRP A 64 -3.56 1.99 -10.52
CA TRP A 64 -4.27 0.84 -11.07
C TRP A 64 -5.72 1.16 -11.48
N ASP A 65 -6.24 2.33 -11.09
CA ASP A 65 -7.66 2.68 -11.25
C ASP A 65 -8.09 2.71 -12.73
N GLN A 66 -7.17 2.98 -13.66
CA GLN A 66 -7.49 2.96 -15.09
C GLN A 66 -7.71 1.54 -15.65
N TRP A 67 -7.08 0.52 -15.07
CA TRP A 67 -6.94 -0.80 -15.70
C TRP A 67 -7.67 -1.91 -14.95
N MET A 68 -7.84 -1.76 -13.63
CA MET A 68 -8.36 -2.81 -12.76
C MET A 68 -9.90 -2.88 -12.59
N PRO A 69 -10.68 -1.78 -12.69
CA PRO A 69 -12.13 -1.86 -12.51
C PRO A 69 -12.81 -2.80 -13.50
N ALA A 70 -12.55 -2.63 -14.80
CA ALA A 70 -13.18 -3.43 -15.85
C ALA A 70 -12.96 -4.95 -15.67
N PRO A 71 -11.71 -5.47 -15.58
CA PRO A 71 -11.49 -6.91 -15.43
C PRO A 71 -11.97 -7.47 -14.08
N SER A 72 -11.96 -6.67 -13.01
CA SER A 72 -12.41 -7.15 -11.69
C SER A 72 -13.93 -7.19 -11.55
N LEU A 73 -14.66 -6.38 -12.34
CA LEU A 73 -16.13 -6.33 -12.36
C LEU A 73 -16.77 -7.21 -13.44
N TRP A 74 -16.04 -7.54 -14.52
CA TRP A 74 -16.55 -8.30 -15.65
C TRP A 74 -17.27 -9.62 -15.28
N PRO A 75 -16.78 -10.42 -14.31
CA PRO A 75 -17.38 -11.74 -14.05
C PRO A 75 -18.74 -11.71 -13.38
N ALA A 76 -19.15 -10.56 -12.83
CA ALA A 76 -20.50 -10.28 -12.37
C ALA A 76 -21.18 -11.44 -11.61
N LEU A 77 -20.47 -12.06 -10.67
CA LEU A 77 -21.02 -13.13 -9.83
C LEU A 77 -22.12 -12.59 -8.91
N GLU A 78 -23.35 -12.99 -9.15
CA GLU A 78 -24.51 -12.54 -8.38
C GLU A 78 -24.87 -13.53 -7.25
N SER A 79 -24.58 -14.83 -7.42
CA SER A 79 -24.99 -15.88 -6.46
C SER A 79 -24.45 -15.69 -5.04
N THR A 80 -23.33 -15.01 -4.89
CA THR A 80 -22.63 -14.77 -3.63
C THR A 80 -22.67 -13.29 -3.18
N GLY A 81 -23.40 -12.43 -3.89
CA GLY A 81 -23.36 -10.97 -3.68
C GLY A 81 -22.01 -10.33 -4.03
N PHE A 82 -21.08 -11.10 -4.60
CA PHE A 82 -19.72 -10.69 -4.90
C PHE A 82 -19.66 -9.50 -5.86
N ALA A 83 -20.48 -9.49 -6.91
CA ALA A 83 -20.57 -8.38 -7.85
C ALA A 83 -21.02 -7.08 -7.18
N ALA A 84 -22.06 -7.13 -6.34
CA ALA A 84 -22.57 -5.96 -5.62
C ALA A 84 -21.53 -5.41 -4.64
N ASN A 85 -20.93 -6.28 -3.83
CA ASN A 85 -19.87 -5.92 -2.88
C ASN A 85 -18.68 -5.27 -3.59
N ARG A 86 -18.28 -5.82 -4.74
CA ARG A 86 -17.16 -5.28 -5.51
C ARG A 86 -17.46 -3.95 -6.19
N ARG A 87 -18.66 -3.78 -6.75
CA ARG A 87 -19.12 -2.48 -7.28
C ARG A 87 -19.11 -1.43 -6.17
N GLN A 88 -19.60 -1.77 -4.98
CA GLN A 88 -19.60 -0.87 -3.83
C GLN A 88 -18.17 -0.53 -3.38
N ALA A 89 -17.26 -1.50 -3.34
CA ALA A 89 -15.86 -1.27 -3.01
C ALA A 89 -15.20 -0.29 -4.01
N TRP A 90 -15.37 -0.53 -5.31
CA TRP A 90 -14.86 0.40 -6.34
C TRP A 90 -15.49 1.78 -6.27
N TYR A 91 -16.81 1.86 -6.09
CA TYR A 91 -17.51 3.13 -5.89
C TYR A 91 -16.90 3.91 -4.73
N ASN A 92 -16.83 3.27 -3.54
CA ASN A 92 -16.29 3.88 -2.34
C ASN A 92 -14.83 4.32 -2.54
N THR A 93 -14.01 3.51 -3.20
CA THR A 93 -12.61 3.87 -3.40
C THR A 93 -12.43 5.02 -4.38
N LEU A 94 -13.11 4.98 -5.53
CA LEU A 94 -12.99 6.01 -6.57
C LEU A 94 -13.60 7.35 -6.12
N SER A 95 -14.73 7.32 -5.40
CA SER A 95 -15.39 8.54 -4.90
C SER A 95 -14.60 9.23 -3.79
N ASN A 96 -13.76 8.50 -3.06
CA ASN A 96 -12.96 9.02 -1.95
C ASN A 96 -11.49 9.27 -2.33
N ARG A 97 -11.13 9.23 -3.62
CA ARG A 97 -9.78 9.64 -4.04
C ARG A 97 -9.57 11.11 -3.72
N VAL A 98 -8.50 11.39 -2.98
CA VAL A 98 -8.07 12.77 -2.72
C VAL A 98 -7.54 13.38 -4.02
N ILE A 99 -8.15 14.48 -4.44
CA ILE A 99 -7.66 15.36 -5.51
C ILE A 99 -7.34 16.70 -4.84
N ASP A 100 -6.11 17.17 -4.97
CA ASP A 100 -5.72 18.44 -4.38
C ASP A 100 -6.23 19.65 -5.19
N LYS A 101 -6.01 20.85 -4.65
CA LYS A 101 -6.42 22.12 -5.28
C LYS A 101 -5.76 22.40 -6.63
N ASP A 102 -4.64 21.72 -6.93
CA ASP A 102 -3.88 21.88 -8.17
C ASP A 102 -4.23 20.77 -9.18
N GLY A 103 -5.12 19.85 -8.81
CA GLY A 103 -5.63 18.77 -9.65
C GLY A 103 -4.84 17.46 -9.56
N TYR A 104 -3.88 17.33 -8.65
CA TYR A 104 -3.12 16.09 -8.47
C TYR A 104 -3.95 15.07 -7.69
N VAL A 105 -3.99 13.84 -8.22
CA VAL A 105 -4.65 12.71 -7.56
C VAL A 105 -3.65 11.99 -6.67
N SER A 106 -3.99 11.87 -5.38
CA SER A 106 -3.22 11.09 -4.42
C SER A 106 -3.09 9.64 -4.89
N THR A 107 -1.87 9.10 -4.86
CA THR A 107 -1.60 7.73 -5.31
C THR A 107 -2.12 6.67 -4.36
N HIS A 108 -2.37 7.04 -3.09
CA HIS A 108 -2.71 6.12 -2.01
C HIS A 108 -1.76 4.91 -1.97
N GLN A 109 -0.49 5.14 -2.30
CA GLN A 109 0.53 4.12 -2.12
C GLN A 109 0.62 3.83 -0.61
N HIS A 110 0.74 2.54 -0.27
CA HIS A 110 0.87 2.05 1.09
C HIS A 110 1.78 2.94 1.96
N ALA A 111 1.57 2.96 3.28
CA ALA A 111 2.43 3.69 4.20
C ALA A 111 3.90 3.25 4.02
N SER A 112 4.64 4.06 3.27
CA SER A 112 6.02 3.83 2.83
C SER A 112 6.86 5.04 3.23
N ILE A 113 8.11 5.08 2.79
CA ILE A 113 9.02 6.23 2.88
C ILE A 113 8.87 7.22 1.72
N ALA A 114 7.94 6.97 0.79
CA ALA A 114 7.53 7.89 -0.26
C ALA A 114 6.44 8.87 0.21
N HIS A 115 6.24 9.92 -0.59
CA HIS A 115 5.14 10.85 -0.40
C HIS A 115 3.78 10.13 -0.59
N PRO A 116 2.88 10.15 0.41
CA PRO A 116 1.61 9.42 0.34
C PRO A 116 0.62 10.01 -0.67
N LEU A 117 0.80 11.28 -1.05
CA LEU A 117 -0.11 11.98 -1.95
C LEU A 117 0.43 12.12 -3.39
N GLY A 118 1.56 11.51 -3.77
CA GLY A 118 2.09 11.79 -5.10
C GLY A 118 2.95 10.71 -5.76
N TRP A 119 2.82 10.67 -7.08
CA TRP A 119 3.76 10.12 -8.05
C TRP A 119 4.26 11.31 -8.89
N PRO A 120 5.53 11.37 -9.31
CA PRO A 120 6.64 10.48 -8.99
C PRO A 120 7.49 11.07 -7.85
N PHE A 121 7.14 10.80 -6.58
CA PHE A 121 8.07 11.09 -5.50
C PHE A 121 8.82 9.81 -5.14
N PRO A 122 10.08 9.65 -5.62
CA PRO A 122 10.89 8.51 -5.27
C PRO A 122 11.10 8.44 -3.75
N PHE A 123 11.37 7.25 -3.24
CA PHE A 123 11.89 7.10 -1.88
C PHE A 123 13.10 8.01 -1.71
N TRP A 124 13.32 8.58 -0.53
CA TRP A 124 14.53 9.40 -0.31
C TRP A 124 15.83 8.63 -0.58
N GLN A 125 15.79 7.29 -0.54
CA GLN A 125 16.90 6.41 -0.94
C GLN A 125 17.11 6.27 -2.45
N GLN A 126 16.08 6.53 -3.27
CA GLN A 126 16.14 6.40 -4.73
C GLN A 126 16.68 7.67 -5.40
N GLY A 127 16.55 8.83 -4.76
CA GLY A 127 17.09 10.10 -5.25
C GLY A 127 18.56 10.28 -4.89
N ARG A 128 19.38 10.75 -5.85
CA ARG A 128 20.76 11.16 -5.55
C ARG A 128 20.73 12.34 -4.58
N GLY A 129 21.31 12.16 -3.39
CA GLY A 129 21.37 13.19 -2.36
C GLY A 129 20.16 13.26 -1.43
N GLY A 130 19.19 12.34 -1.54
CA GLY A 130 18.11 12.22 -0.59
C GLY A 130 18.60 11.72 0.77
N ILE A 131 17.98 12.23 1.84
CA ILE A 131 18.29 11.90 3.22
C ILE A 131 17.00 11.63 3.99
N GLY A 132 17.03 10.71 4.93
CA GLY A 132 15.91 10.43 5.80
C GLY A 132 16.35 9.71 7.06
N TRP A 133 15.59 9.96 8.13
CA TRP A 133 15.71 9.23 9.38
C TRP A 133 14.42 8.46 9.64
N HIS A 134 14.55 7.16 9.87
CA HIS A 134 13.42 6.23 10.03
C HIS A 134 13.55 5.53 11.37
N PHE A 135 12.84 6.02 12.39
CA PHE A 135 12.99 5.55 13.77
C PHE A 135 12.07 4.39 14.15
N SER A 136 11.05 4.06 13.34
CA SER A 136 10.22 2.88 13.56
C SER A 136 9.70 2.28 12.25
N PHE A 137 9.67 0.95 12.18
CA PHE A 137 9.10 0.19 11.09
C PHE A 137 7.63 -0.17 11.28
N LYS A 138 7.03 0.22 12.40
CA LYS A 138 5.62 0.00 12.65
C LYS A 138 4.79 0.66 11.56
N ASP A 139 3.81 -0.08 11.07
CA ASP A 139 2.89 0.33 10.00
C ASP A 139 3.59 0.75 8.69
N THR A 140 4.87 0.39 8.52
CA THR A 140 5.64 0.61 7.28
C THR A 140 5.77 -0.70 6.52
N VAL A 141 5.58 -0.67 5.20
CA VAL A 141 5.71 -1.86 4.34
C VAL A 141 7.09 -2.51 4.47
N GLY A 142 7.13 -3.84 4.31
CA GLY A 142 8.27 -4.70 4.61
C GLY A 142 9.51 -4.51 3.71
N PRO A 143 10.49 -5.42 3.82
CA PRO A 143 11.78 -5.33 3.12
C PRO A 143 11.65 -5.03 1.62
N GLY A 144 12.58 -4.23 1.08
CA GLY A 144 12.57 -3.76 -0.32
C GLY A 144 11.84 -2.43 -0.54
N TRP A 145 11.01 -1.99 0.41
CA TRP A 145 10.27 -0.72 0.37
C TRP A 145 10.67 0.27 1.46
N ARG A 146 11.68 -0.09 2.26
CA ARG A 146 12.19 0.68 3.41
C ARG A 146 13.68 0.37 3.65
N PRO A 147 14.41 1.17 4.45
CA PRO A 147 15.76 0.82 4.88
C PRO A 147 15.79 -0.52 5.63
N ASN A 148 16.95 -1.18 5.63
CA ASN A 148 17.14 -2.42 6.40
C ASN A 148 17.23 -2.14 7.91
N ASP A 149 17.80 -1.00 8.27
CA ASP A 149 18.09 -0.64 9.66
C ASP A 149 17.31 0.62 10.06
N LEU A 150 16.88 0.66 11.33
CA LEU A 150 16.33 1.87 11.92
C LEU A 150 17.45 2.90 12.12
N SER A 151 17.08 4.17 11.98
CA SER A 151 17.95 5.27 12.33
C SER A 151 18.21 5.33 13.83
N LYS A 152 19.40 5.82 14.19
CA LYS A 152 19.78 6.15 15.56
C LYS A 152 19.72 7.66 15.76
N GLN A 153 19.72 8.07 17.02
CA GLN A 153 19.71 9.48 17.44
C GLN A 153 21.07 10.17 17.25
N ASP A 154 22.09 9.42 16.83
CA ASP A 154 23.46 9.91 16.68
C ASP A 154 23.53 11.20 15.85
N GLY A 155 24.14 12.23 16.43
CA GLY A 155 24.35 13.53 15.81
C GLY A 155 23.14 14.48 15.81
N TRP A 156 21.97 14.04 16.30
CA TRP A 156 20.85 14.94 16.55
C TRP A 156 21.11 15.80 17.79
N GLN A 157 20.65 17.04 17.77
CA GLN A 157 20.77 17.99 18.88
C GLN A 157 19.39 18.34 19.42
N LEU A 158 19.24 18.23 20.75
CA LEU A 158 18.05 18.64 21.48
C LEU A 158 18.35 19.88 22.31
N VAL A 159 17.51 20.91 22.21
CA VAL A 159 17.55 22.10 23.06
C VAL A 159 16.18 22.27 23.70
N GLY A 160 16.12 22.45 25.01
CA GLY A 160 14.84 22.54 25.73
C GLY A 160 13.99 21.26 25.64
N ALA A 161 14.62 20.13 25.35
CA ALA A 161 13.96 18.84 25.19
C ALA A 161 14.84 17.71 25.74
N LYS A 162 14.18 16.61 26.15
CA LYS A 162 14.80 15.41 26.67
C LYS A 162 14.53 14.24 25.74
N ASP A 163 15.59 13.47 25.46
CA ASP A 163 15.52 12.20 24.76
C ASP A 163 14.94 11.12 25.69
N GLU A 164 13.84 10.48 25.29
CA GLU A 164 13.23 9.36 26.01
C GLU A 164 13.49 8.00 25.32
N GLY A 165 14.35 7.98 24.31
CA GLY A 165 14.70 6.78 23.55
C GLY A 165 13.77 6.49 22.38
N ILE A 166 14.05 5.36 21.71
CA ILE A 166 13.27 4.86 20.58
C ILE A 166 12.46 3.65 21.04
N ASP A 167 11.19 3.61 20.66
CA ASP A 167 10.30 2.45 20.84
C ASP A 167 9.68 2.01 19.50
N ASP A 168 8.66 1.14 19.57
CA ASP A 168 7.93 0.63 18.41
C ASP A 168 7.21 1.71 17.59
N TYR A 169 6.99 2.92 18.11
CA TYR A 169 6.33 4.01 17.40
C TYR A 169 7.32 5.06 16.86
N GLY A 170 8.53 5.10 17.39
CA GLY A 170 9.62 5.91 16.88
C GLY A 170 10.43 6.56 17.99
N TRP A 171 11.06 7.71 17.67
CA TRP A 171 11.84 8.46 18.63
C TRP A 171 10.93 9.32 19.52
N ASN A 172 10.98 9.08 20.83
CA ASN A 172 10.22 9.80 21.83
C ASN A 172 11.02 10.97 22.41
N ILE A 173 10.40 12.15 22.42
CA ILE A 173 11.03 13.40 22.88
C ILE A 173 10.07 14.11 23.81
N THR A 174 10.53 14.43 25.03
CA THR A 174 9.80 15.27 25.98
C THR A 174 10.25 16.71 25.83
N LEU A 175 9.35 17.64 25.54
CA LEU A 175 9.67 19.07 25.54
C LEU A 175 9.66 19.59 26.98
N THR A 176 10.77 20.15 27.45
CA THR A 176 10.97 20.58 28.83
C THR A 176 10.94 22.11 29.00
N GLU A 177 11.15 22.86 27.91
CA GLU A 177 11.19 24.32 27.92
C GLU A 177 10.41 24.91 26.72
N PRO A 178 9.95 26.18 26.82
CA PRO A 178 9.46 26.91 25.65
C PRO A 178 10.51 26.99 24.55
N ASN A 179 10.07 27.01 23.28
CA ASN A 179 10.95 27.05 22.10
C ASN A 179 11.94 25.88 22.01
N ALA A 180 11.57 24.72 22.57
CA ALA A 180 12.31 23.49 22.39
C ALA A 180 12.53 23.17 20.90
N SER A 181 13.72 22.68 20.56
CA SER A 181 14.08 22.36 19.18
C SER A 181 14.81 21.02 19.06
N VAL A 182 14.65 20.42 17.89
CA VAL A 182 15.25 19.14 17.50
C VAL A 182 15.95 19.38 16.17
N THR A 183 17.28 19.31 16.16
CA THR A 183 18.10 19.63 14.97
C THR A 183 18.81 18.37 14.48
N PRO A 184 18.63 17.96 13.21
CA PRO A 184 19.35 16.83 12.65
C PRO A 184 20.82 17.16 12.37
N PRO A 185 21.68 16.14 12.15
CA PRO A 185 22.99 16.34 11.55
C PRO A 185 22.91 17.21 10.29
N PRO A 186 23.81 18.19 10.08
CA PRO A 186 23.77 19.06 8.91
C PRO A 186 23.86 18.27 7.60
N HIS A 187 22.93 18.53 6.68
CA HIS A 187 22.95 17.97 5.33
C HIS A 187 22.82 19.08 4.29
N PRO A 188 23.85 19.31 3.45
CA PRO A 188 23.77 20.31 2.40
C PRO A 188 22.80 19.86 1.31
N ILE A 189 21.92 20.76 0.90
CA ILE A 189 21.04 20.57 -0.26
C ILE A 189 21.61 21.40 -1.40
N ASP A 190 21.93 20.75 -2.52
CA ASP A 190 22.43 21.43 -3.72
C ASP A 190 21.29 22.15 -4.45
N ALA A 191 20.97 23.35 -3.96
CA ALA A 191 20.09 24.28 -4.66
C ALA A 191 20.84 24.99 -5.81
N PRO A 192 20.18 25.30 -6.95
CA PRO A 192 18.76 25.08 -7.25
C PRO A 192 18.45 23.71 -7.88
N LEU A 193 19.47 22.86 -8.09
CA LEU A 193 19.31 21.58 -8.79
C LEU A 193 18.35 20.63 -8.08
N ASN A 194 18.27 20.71 -6.75
CA ASN A 194 17.35 19.95 -5.92
C ASN A 194 16.41 20.90 -5.18
N ALA A 195 15.10 20.75 -5.40
CA ALA A 195 14.09 21.37 -4.56
C ALA A 195 13.81 20.45 -3.35
N PRO A 196 13.86 20.98 -2.11
CA PRO A 196 13.59 20.15 -0.94
C PRO A 196 12.12 19.76 -0.88
N PHE A 197 11.86 18.46 -0.82
CA PHE A 197 10.60 17.92 -0.33
C PHE A 197 10.84 17.37 1.08
N LEU A 198 9.98 17.72 2.02
CA LEU A 198 10.09 17.29 3.42
C LEU A 198 8.80 16.62 3.87
N GLN A 199 8.94 15.42 4.42
CA GLN A 199 7.86 14.76 5.14
C GLN A 199 8.27 14.57 6.60
N LEU A 200 7.52 15.21 7.51
CA LEU A 200 7.62 14.98 8.95
C LEU A 200 6.39 14.20 9.42
N ARG A 201 6.61 13.04 10.03
CA ARG A 201 5.56 12.26 10.69
C ARG A 201 5.78 12.33 12.18
N TRP A 202 4.80 12.86 12.89
CA TRP A 202 4.91 13.09 14.32
C TRP A 202 3.54 13.02 14.98
N LYS A 203 3.55 12.74 16.28
CA LYS A 203 2.38 12.77 17.15
C LYS A 203 2.79 13.47 18.44
N ALA A 204 1.90 14.29 18.98
CA ALA A 204 2.18 15.02 20.21
C ALA A 204 0.94 15.13 21.08
N THR A 205 1.18 15.31 22.38
CA THR A 205 0.18 15.57 23.41
C THR A 205 0.70 16.70 24.30
N GLY A 206 -0.19 17.50 24.90
CA GLY A 206 0.21 18.53 25.86
C GLY A 206 0.86 19.78 25.25
N LEU A 207 0.73 20.01 23.94
CA LEU A 207 1.31 21.19 23.27
C LEU A 207 0.59 22.52 23.55
N GLY A 208 -0.64 22.47 24.10
CA GLY A 208 -1.44 23.67 24.32
C GLY A 208 -1.61 24.50 23.04
N ASN A 209 -1.22 25.78 23.09
CA ASN A 209 -1.31 26.73 21.97
C ASN A 209 0.00 26.83 21.14
N ALA A 210 0.96 25.92 21.34
CA ALA A 210 2.23 25.96 20.63
C ALA A 210 2.04 25.97 19.10
N GLN A 211 2.84 26.78 18.41
CA GLN A 211 2.88 26.89 16.94
C GLN A 211 4.23 26.34 16.45
N PRO A 212 4.38 25.01 16.33
CA PRO A 212 5.62 24.43 15.87
C PRO A 212 5.93 24.88 14.43
N TYR A 213 7.20 24.94 14.09
CA TYR A 213 7.66 25.35 12.78
C TYR A 213 8.92 24.57 12.40
N ILE A 214 9.26 24.56 11.12
CA ILE A 214 10.52 24.03 10.60
C ILE A 214 11.35 25.18 10.12
N GLU A 215 12.64 25.13 10.45
CA GLU A 215 13.63 26.13 10.09
C GLU A 215 14.77 25.50 9.29
N TRP A 216 15.33 26.27 8.36
CA TRP A 216 16.57 25.92 7.68
C TRP A 216 17.50 27.13 7.52
N ARG A 217 18.77 26.83 7.29
CA ARG A 217 19.84 27.83 7.07
C ARG A 217 20.28 27.79 5.62
N THR A 218 20.62 28.95 5.06
CA THR A 218 21.32 29.03 3.78
C THR A 218 22.79 29.37 4.03
N LYS A 219 23.68 29.12 3.05
CA LYS A 219 25.11 29.47 3.17
C LYS A 219 25.32 30.98 3.32
N ASP A 220 24.43 31.77 2.73
CA ASP A 220 24.65 33.22 2.52
C ASP A 220 23.85 34.10 3.50
N THR A 221 22.96 33.50 4.31
CA THR A 221 22.20 34.22 5.34
C THR A 221 22.48 33.65 6.72
N ASN A 222 22.96 34.49 7.64
CA ASN A 222 22.84 34.24 9.09
C ASN A 222 21.37 34.20 9.55
N GLY A 223 20.43 34.57 8.68
CA GLY A 223 19.00 34.46 8.88
C GLY A 223 18.49 33.03 8.73
N VAL A 224 17.55 32.67 9.58
CA VAL A 224 16.81 31.41 9.52
C VAL A 224 15.50 31.65 8.78
N SER A 225 15.17 30.80 7.81
CA SER A 225 13.86 30.82 7.14
C SER A 225 12.98 29.73 7.74
N GLY A 226 11.75 30.09 8.15
CA GLY A 226 10.85 29.19 8.86
C GLY A 226 9.50 29.02 8.17
N PHE A 227 8.94 27.80 8.22
CA PHE A 227 7.59 27.47 7.77
C PHE A 227 6.80 26.88 8.94
N PRO A 228 5.61 27.42 9.29
CA PRO A 228 4.79 26.89 10.36
C PRO A 228 4.30 25.48 10.02
N LEU A 229 4.40 24.56 10.99
CA LEU A 229 3.85 23.23 10.90
C LEU A 229 2.36 23.27 11.20
N ARG A 230 1.55 22.82 10.24
CA ARG A 230 0.14 22.55 10.47
C ARG A 230 -0.02 21.09 10.86
N SER A 231 -0.64 20.82 12.00
CA SER A 231 -1.11 19.47 12.29
C SER A 231 -2.21 19.13 11.27
N ASN A 232 -2.08 18.01 10.57
CA ASN A 232 -3.16 17.52 9.72
C ASN A 232 -4.19 16.79 10.62
N PRO A 233 -5.41 17.31 10.80
CA PRO A 233 -6.43 16.63 11.62
C PRO A 233 -6.90 15.29 11.02
N GLU A 234 -6.62 15.02 9.74
CA GLU A 234 -7.16 13.86 9.00
C GLU A 234 -6.51 12.51 9.36
N THR A 235 -5.38 12.47 10.05
CA THR A 235 -4.73 11.20 10.43
C THR A 235 -5.34 10.52 11.66
N ARG A 236 -6.37 11.10 12.29
CA ARG A 236 -7.09 10.47 13.41
C ARG A 236 -8.08 9.36 12.99
N GLY A 237 -8.32 9.16 11.69
CA GLY A 237 -9.42 8.33 11.20
C GLY A 237 -9.07 7.18 10.26
N ALA A 238 -7.80 6.98 9.87
CA ALA A 238 -7.44 5.85 9.01
C ALA A 238 -7.46 4.56 9.83
N LYS A 239 -8.65 3.96 9.97
CA LYS A 239 -8.78 2.54 10.31
C LYS A 239 -7.98 1.77 9.27
N THR A 240 -6.92 1.11 9.72
CA THR A 240 -6.30 0.01 8.99
C THR A 240 -7.40 -1.03 8.73
N GLY A 241 -7.84 -1.10 7.48
CA GLY A 241 -8.60 -2.25 6.97
C GLY A 241 -7.68 -3.44 6.79
#